data_AF-J4UKU8-F1
#
_entry.id   AF-J4UKU8-F1
#
_cell.length_a   1.000
_cell.length_b   1.000
_cell.length_c   1.000
_cell.angle_alpha   90.00
_cell.angle_beta   90.00
_cell.angle_gamma   90.00
#
_symmetry.space_group_name_H-M   'P 1'
#
loop_
_entity.id
_entity.type
_entity.pdbx_description
1 polymer ?
#
loop_
_entity_poly.entity_id
_entity_poly.type
_entity_poly.pdbx_seq_one_letter_code
_entity_poly.pdbx_strand_id
1 'polypeptide(L)'
;MGYMVVRQESTTKIHLSEIHTLILATTAISITCALLSELTKQKIKVVFCDEKRNPSSELIPYYGSHDSSAKVRAQIQWDEEMKL
;
A
#
# COMPACT_ATOMS: atom_id res chain seq x y z
N MET A 1 3.54 10.52 -16.22
CA MET A 1 3.52 9.31 -15.35
C MET A 1 3.00 9.76 -14.00
N GLY A 2 2.06 9.04 -13.37
CA GLY A 2 1.39 9.53 -12.14
C GLY A 2 -0.11 9.26 -12.07
N TYR A 3 -0.67 8.50 -13.03
CA TYR A 3 -2.07 8.07 -13.00
C TYR A 3 -2.13 6.56 -12.86
N MET A 4 -3.06 6.08 -12.03
CA MET A 4 -3.57 4.71 -12.12
C MET A 4 -4.55 4.64 -13.30
N VAL A 5 -4.37 3.65 -14.16
CA VAL A 5 -5.25 3.42 -15.31
C VAL A 5 -6.05 2.15 -15.07
N VAL A 6 -7.37 2.28 -14.93
CA VAL A 6 -8.30 1.16 -14.80
C VAL A 6 -8.90 0.89 -16.17
N ARG A 7 -8.76 -0.34 -16.67
CA ARG A 7 -9.27 -0.76 -17.98
C ARG A 7 -10.36 -1.80 -17.80
N GLN A 8 -11.58 -1.45 -18.18
CA GLN A 8 -12.74 -2.35 -18.28
C GLN A 8 -13.40 -2.09 -19.65
N GLU A 9 -14.74 -2.05 -19.72
CA GLU A 9 -15.46 -1.57 -20.92
C GLU A 9 -15.07 -0.13 -21.30
N SER A 10 -14.77 0.68 -20.28
CA SER A 10 -14.20 2.02 -20.43
C SER A 10 -12.85 2.12 -19.71
N THR A 11 -12.05 3.12 -20.11
CA THR A 11 -10.78 3.42 -19.46
C THR A 11 -10.92 4.63 -18.54
N THR A 12 -10.63 4.44 -17.26
CA THR A 12 -10.62 5.51 -16.25
C THR A 12 -9.18 5.78 -15.82
N LYS A 13 -8.84 7.06 -15.62
CA LYS A 13 -7.54 7.48 -15.11
C LYS A 13 -7.74 8.29 -13.84
N ILE A 14 -7.04 7.92 -12.77
CA ILE A 14 -7.09 8.60 -11.47
C ILE A 14 -5.68 9.03 -11.13
N HIS A 15 -5.49 10.29 -10.76
CA HIS A 15 -4.17 10.78 -10.39
C HIS A 15 -3.77 10.18 -9.04
N LEU A 16 -2.55 9.68 -8.91
CA LEU A 16 -2.13 8.95 -7.71
C LEU A 16 -2.15 9.82 -6.45
N SER A 17 -1.91 11.12 -6.56
CA SER A 17 -1.95 12.04 -5.40
C SER A 17 -3.35 12.22 -4.80
N GLU A 18 -4.39 11.81 -5.50
CA GLU A 18 -5.79 11.90 -5.04
C GLU A 18 -6.21 10.64 -4.27
N ILE A 19 -5.37 9.60 -4.27
CA ILE A 19 -5.69 8.29 -3.71
C ILE A 19 -4.99 8.15 -2.36
N HIS A 20 -5.75 7.91 -1.30
CA HIS A 20 -5.20 7.50 -0.01
C HIS A 20 -5.10 5.98 0.13
N THR A 21 -6.17 5.27 -0.25
CA THR A 21 -6.30 3.82 -0.13
C THR A 21 -6.83 3.22 -1.42
N LEU A 22 -6.25 2.09 -1.83
CA LEU A 22 -6.70 1.23 -2.92
C LEU A 22 -7.09 -0.14 -2.35
N ILE A 23 -8.35 -0.54 -2.53
CA ILE A 23 -8.84 -1.85 -2.12
C ILE A 23 -9.04 -2.71 -3.37
N LEU A 24 -8.30 -3.81 -3.46
CA LEU A 24 -8.39 -4.80 -4.51
C LEU A 24 -9.38 -5.89 -4.07
N ALA A 25 -10.65 -5.61 -4.29
CA ALA A 25 -11.76 -6.36 -3.71
C ALA A 25 -12.03 -7.75 -4.33
N THR A 26 -11.35 -8.11 -5.42
CA THR A 26 -11.52 -9.40 -6.10
C THR A 26 -10.19 -9.96 -6.58
N THR A 27 -10.14 -11.28 -6.73
CA THR A 27 -8.94 -12.01 -7.20
C THR A 27 -8.77 -12.00 -8.71
N ALA A 28 -9.73 -11.43 -9.46
CA ALA A 28 -9.69 -11.34 -10.93
C ALA A 28 -8.90 -10.13 -11.45
N ILE A 29 -8.38 -9.28 -10.55
CA ILE A 29 -7.68 -8.05 -10.91
C ILE A 29 -6.27 -8.36 -11.39
N SER A 30 -5.89 -7.82 -12.56
CA SER A 30 -4.50 -7.79 -13.01
C SER A 30 -3.87 -6.45 -12.68
N ILE A 31 -2.71 -6.47 -12.03
CA ILE A 31 -1.94 -5.28 -11.66
C ILE A 31 -0.49 -5.41 -12.12
N THR A 32 0.14 -4.29 -12.48
CA THR A 32 1.55 -4.28 -12.89
C THR A 32 2.46 -3.97 -11.71
N CYS A 33 3.68 -4.53 -11.71
CA CYS A 33 4.70 -4.20 -10.71
C CYS A 33 5.06 -2.70 -10.73
N ALA A 34 5.00 -2.05 -11.90
CA ALA A 34 5.22 -0.62 -12.03
C ALA A 34 4.20 0.20 -11.21
N LEU A 35 2.92 -0.17 -11.26
CA LEU A 35 1.90 0.48 -10.44
C LEU A 35 2.13 0.22 -8.94
N LEU A 36 2.41 -1.02 -8.53
CA LEU A 36 2.71 -1.34 -7.12
C LEU A 36 3.89 -0.52 -6.57
N SER A 37 4.95 -0.36 -7.37
CA SER A 37 6.11 0.47 -7.00
C SER A 37 5.70 1.94 -6.79
N GLU A 38 4.89 2.50 -7.67
CA GLU A 38 4.47 3.90 -7.57
C GLU A 38 3.49 4.12 -6.42
N LEU A 39 2.53 3.20 -6.20
CA LEU A 39 1.63 3.23 -5.03
C LEU A 39 2.43 3.27 -3.72
N THR A 40 3.51 2.47 -3.65
CA THR A 40 4.41 2.43 -2.49
C THR A 40 5.14 3.75 -2.28
N LYS A 41 5.71 4.34 -3.34
CA LYS A 41 6.44 5.63 -3.28
C LYS A 41 5.54 6.78 -2.83
N GLN A 42 4.29 6.79 -3.30
CA GLN A 42 3.28 7.78 -2.94
C GLN A 42 2.63 7.50 -1.57
N LYS A 43 3.06 6.45 -0.85
CA LYS A 43 2.53 6.02 0.45
C LYS A 43 1.02 5.73 0.43
N ILE A 44 0.54 5.19 -0.69
CA ILE A 44 -0.86 4.79 -0.87
C ILE A 44 -1.06 3.42 -0.21
N LYS A 45 -2.05 3.30 0.67
CA LYS A 45 -2.38 2.03 1.32
C LYS A 45 -3.01 1.09 0.29
N VAL A 46 -2.49 -0.14 0.15
CA VAL A 46 -3.08 -1.15 -0.73
C VAL A 46 -3.52 -2.34 0.11
N VAL A 47 -4.79 -2.73 -0.02
CA VAL A 47 -5.40 -3.88 0.66
C VAL A 47 -5.88 -4.88 -0.39
N PHE A 48 -5.52 -6.15 -0.22
CA PHE A 48 -5.97 -7.25 -1.05
C PHE A 48 -7.07 -8.02 -0.31
N CYS A 49 -8.14 -8.38 -1.02
CA CYS A 49 -9.20 -9.23 -0.50
C CYS A 49 -9.11 -10.67 -1.02
N ASP A 50 -9.63 -11.61 -0.23
CA ASP A 50 -9.85 -13.01 -0.64
C ASP A 50 -11.06 -13.17 -1.59
N GLU A 51 -11.36 -14.41 -2.00
CA GLU A 51 -12.51 -14.74 -2.85
C GLU A 51 -13.86 -14.43 -2.22
N LYS A 52 -13.91 -14.29 -0.88
CA LYS A 52 -15.11 -13.89 -0.11
C LYS A 52 -15.20 -12.37 0.07
N ARG A 53 -14.30 -11.61 -0.56
CA ARG A 53 -14.18 -10.14 -0.47
C ARG A 53 -13.77 -9.63 0.92
N ASN A 54 -13.25 -10.50 1.79
CA ASN A 54 -12.70 -10.07 3.08
C ASN A 54 -11.25 -9.60 2.90
N PRO A 55 -10.81 -8.51 3.56
CA PRO A 55 -9.41 -8.14 3.59
C PRO A 55 -8.54 -9.30 4.09
N SER A 56 -7.58 -9.72 3.27
CA SER A 56 -6.72 -10.88 3.57
C SER A 56 -5.26 -10.50 3.74
N SER A 57 -4.79 -9.45 3.05
CA SER A 57 -3.41 -8.98 3.12
C SER A 57 -3.26 -7.53 2.65
N GLU A 58 -2.06 -6.96 2.77
CA GLU A 58 -1.74 -5.60 2.36
C GLU A 58 -0.33 -5.49 1.78
N LEU A 59 -0.10 -4.44 0.97
CA LEU A 59 1.23 -4.11 0.47
C LEU A 59 2.01 -3.36 1.54
N ILE A 60 3.04 -3.98 2.10
CA ILE A 60 3.88 -3.40 3.13
C ILE A 60 5.24 -2.98 2.53
N PRO A 61 5.58 -1.67 2.53
CA PRO A 61 6.93 -1.25 2.18
C PRO A 61 7.94 -1.71 3.24
N TYR A 62 9.11 -2.17 2.80
CA TYR A 62 10.22 -2.41 3.72
C TYR A 62 10.83 -1.12 4.29
N TYR A 63 10.72 0.00 3.57
CA TYR A 63 11.27 1.29 3.97
C TYR A 63 10.15 2.34 4.03
N GLY A 64 9.62 2.59 5.24
CA GLY A 64 8.53 3.55 5.45
C GLY A 64 9.00 5.00 5.58
N SER A 65 10.27 5.22 5.92
CA SER A 65 10.87 6.54 6.06
C SER A 65 12.39 6.49 5.91
N HIS A 66 12.99 7.63 5.57
CA HIS A 66 14.46 7.78 5.48
C HIS A 66 15.18 7.35 6.77
N ASP A 67 14.53 7.53 7.92
CA ASP A 67 15.05 7.26 9.26
C ASP A 67 14.56 5.92 9.84
N SER A 68 14.02 5.00 9.03
CA SER A 68 13.46 3.72 9.49
C SER A 68 14.42 2.97 10.43
N SER A 69 15.71 2.88 10.10
CA SER A 69 16.69 2.19 10.97
C SER A 69 16.90 2.89 12.31
N ALA A 70 16.86 4.22 12.36
CA ALA A 70 16.98 4.96 13.61
C ALA A 70 15.74 4.74 14.50
N LYS A 71 14.54 4.77 13.90
CA LYS A 71 13.28 4.47 14.60
C LYS A 71 13.25 3.05 15.16
N VAL A 72 13.67 2.05 14.37
CA VAL A 72 13.76 0.66 14.84
C VAL A 72 14.75 0.54 16.01
N ARG A 73 15.92 1.19 15.92
CA ARG A 73 16.89 1.20 17.03
C ARG A 73 16.36 1.85 18.30
N ALA A 74 15.56 2.91 18.19
CA ALA A 74 14.89 3.50 19.35
C ALA A 74 13.81 2.58 19.92
N GLN A 75 13.01 1.95 19.06
CA GLN A 75 11.92 1.06 19.45
C GLN A 75 12.38 -0.16 20.25
N ILE A 76 13.53 -0.75 19.89
CA ILE A 76 14.06 -1.91 20.63
C ILE A 76 14.56 -1.56 22.05
N GLN A 77 14.76 -0.27 22.35
CA GLN A 77 15.22 0.21 23.66
C GLN A 77 14.07 0.62 24.58
N TRP A 78 12.81 0.50 24.15
CA TRP A 78 11.66 0.79 25.01
C TRP A 78 11.64 -0.14 26.24
N ASP A 79 11.42 0.46 27.41
CA ASP A 79 11.15 -0.27 28.65
C ASP A 79 9.74 -0.89 28.65
N GLU A 80 9.42 -1.67 29.67
CA GLU A 80 8.11 -2.34 29.75
C GLU A 80 6.96 -1.35 29.97
N GLU A 81 7.21 -0.24 30.68
CA GLU A 81 6.20 0.80 30.92
C GLU A 81 5.80 1.51 29.62
N MET A 82 6.75 1.71 28.69
CA MET A 82 6.51 2.31 27.38
C MET A 82 5.94 1.34 26.33
N LYS A 83 5.98 0.02 26.61
CA LYS A 83 5.38 -1.02 25.75
C LYS A 83 3.92 -1.32 26.08
N LEU A 84 3.50 -1.02 27.31
CA LEU A 84 2.13 -1.15 27.82
C LEU A 84 1.22 -0.03 27.30
#